data_AF-F2F0T9-F1
#
_entry.id   AF-F2F0T9-F1
#
_cell.length_a   1.000
_cell.length_b   1.000
_cell.length_c   1.000
_cell.angle_alpha   90.00
_cell.angle_beta   90.00
_cell.angle_gamma   90.00
#
_symmetry.space_group_name_H-M   'P 1'
#
loop_
_entity.id
_entity.type
_entity.pdbx_description
1 polymer ?
#
loop_
_entity_poly.entity_id
_entity_poly.type
_entity_poly.pdbx_seq_one_letter_code
_entity_poly.pdbx_strand_id
1 'polypeptide(L)'
;MKSNYNLKDPSKKYIDIVEQANSLYGLFSRKKKLRAVEFIKSKLIDEDFEVEELASGFIFIGYLYQEIKDYESAAFYFNKGYSLGKDVQFPYNSRLKKVLKTFLKTSRKDLYDYWRSDFLKRSHYDKKFNKLMDA
;
A
#
# COMPACT_ATOMS: atom_id res chain seq x y z
N MET A 1 -9.05 13.76 -9.75
CA MET A 1 -8.40 13.29 -8.52
C MET A 1 -7.56 12.06 -8.84
N LYS A 2 -6.26 12.05 -8.53
CA LYS A 2 -5.52 10.77 -8.55
C LYS A 2 -6.10 9.93 -7.41
N SER A 3 -6.68 8.77 -7.69
CA SER A 3 -7.22 7.92 -6.64
C SER A 3 -6.12 7.61 -5.62
N ASN A 4 -6.41 7.82 -4.33
CA ASN A 4 -5.48 7.50 -3.26
C ASN A 4 -5.39 5.98 -3.02
N TYR A 5 -6.27 5.21 -3.66
CA TYR A 5 -6.38 3.76 -3.64
C TYR A 5 -5.95 3.15 -4.98
N ASN A 6 -5.32 1.96 -4.93
CA ASN A 6 -4.83 1.26 -6.12
C ASN A 6 -5.94 0.38 -6.75
N LEU A 7 -7.21 0.79 -6.72
CA LEU A 7 -8.35 -0.03 -7.14
C LEU A 7 -9.07 0.62 -8.32
N LYS A 8 -9.60 -0.23 -9.22
CA LYS A 8 -10.36 0.22 -10.39
C LYS A 8 -11.77 0.66 -10.01
N ASP A 9 -12.42 -0.07 -9.10
CA ASP A 9 -13.80 0.19 -8.69
C ASP A 9 -14.01 -0.21 -7.21
N PRO A 10 -13.46 0.54 -6.25
CA PRO A 10 -13.71 0.27 -4.83
C PRO A 10 -15.12 0.66 -4.42
N SER A 11 -15.64 0.00 -3.38
CA SER A 11 -16.90 0.36 -2.77
C SER A 11 -16.86 1.79 -2.25
N LYS A 12 -18.02 2.46 -2.28
CA LYS A 12 -18.19 3.80 -1.70
C LYS A 12 -17.75 3.84 -0.23
N LYS A 13 -18.07 2.79 0.52
CA LYS A 13 -17.68 2.63 1.93
C LYS A 13 -16.17 2.68 2.12
N TYR A 14 -15.41 1.95 1.29
CA TYR A 14 -13.95 1.97 1.35
C TYR A 14 -13.39 3.35 0.96
N ILE A 15 -13.94 3.99 -0.08
CA ILE A 15 -13.58 5.35 -0.48
C ILE A 15 -13.76 6.31 0.70
N ASP A 16 -14.93 6.30 1.34
CA ASP A 16 -15.27 7.17 2.45
C ASP A 16 -14.29 7.01 3.64
N ILE A 17 -13.84 5.78 3.91
CA ILE A 17 -12.83 5.52 4.96
C ILE A 17 -11.48 6.10 4.57
N VAL A 18 -11.02 5.90 3.33
CA VAL A 18 -9.73 6.43 2.87
C VAL A 18 -9.76 7.96 2.86
N GLU A 19 -10.87 8.57 2.46
CA GLU A 19 -11.05 10.02 2.48
C GLU A 19 -11.07 10.58 3.91
N GLN A 20 -11.78 9.93 4.84
CA GLN A 20 -11.74 10.29 6.27
C GLN A 20 -10.34 10.14 6.87
N ALA A 21 -9.63 9.06 6.56
CA ALA A 21 -8.24 8.91 6.99
C ALA A 21 -7.34 10.02 6.43
N ASN A 22 -7.58 10.45 5.19
CA ASN A 22 -6.92 11.59 4.57
C ASN A 22 -7.37 12.96 5.12
N SER A 23 -8.53 13.08 5.78
CA SER A 23 -8.90 14.33 6.47
C SER A 23 -8.22 14.42 7.86
N LEU A 24 -7.98 13.27 8.49
CA LEU A 24 -7.11 13.16 9.67
C LEU A 24 -5.65 13.50 9.32
N TYR A 25 -5.26 13.34 8.05
CA TYR A 25 -3.96 13.68 7.49
C TYR A 25 -3.74 15.19 7.47
N GLY A 26 -3.12 15.71 8.52
CA GLY A 26 -2.40 16.97 8.42
C GLY A 26 -1.02 16.70 7.81
N LEU A 27 -0.65 17.44 6.77
CA LEU A 27 0.72 17.47 6.25
C LEU A 27 1.70 17.65 7.44
N PHE A 28 2.65 16.73 7.56
CA PHE A 28 3.80 16.76 8.48
C PHE A 28 3.64 16.33 9.96
N SER A 29 2.44 15.99 10.46
CA SER A 29 2.33 15.50 11.85
C SER A 29 2.36 13.97 11.96
N ARG A 30 3.45 13.42 12.53
CA ARG A 30 3.57 11.98 12.85
C ARG A 30 2.36 11.47 13.64
N LYS A 31 1.92 12.23 14.65
CA LYS A 31 0.76 11.90 15.50
C LYS A 31 -0.54 11.79 14.68
N LYS A 32 -0.77 12.71 13.75
CA LYS A 32 -1.95 12.67 12.87
C LYS A 32 -1.94 11.45 11.94
N LYS A 33 -0.77 11.08 11.40
CA LYS A 33 -0.62 9.89 10.55
C LYS A 33 -0.85 8.60 11.33
N LEU A 34 -0.37 8.50 12.57
CA LEU A 34 -0.67 7.35 13.43
C LEU A 34 -2.17 7.23 13.74
N ARG A 35 -2.86 8.35 14.00
CA ARG A 35 -4.32 8.35 14.14
C ARG A 35 -5.04 7.87 12.88
N ALA A 36 -4.58 8.28 11.70
CA ALA A 36 -5.14 7.78 10.44
C ALA A 36 -4.92 6.26 10.28
N VAL A 37 -3.75 5.75 10.66
CA VAL A 37 -3.47 4.30 10.68
C VAL A 37 -4.41 3.57 11.64
N GLU A 38 -4.56 4.06 12.88
CA GLU A 38 -5.45 3.47 13.89
C GLU A 38 -6.90 3.44 13.39
N PHE A 39 -7.38 4.54 12.84
CA PHE A 39 -8.72 4.66 12.27
C PHE A 39 -8.96 3.65 11.14
N ILE A 40 -8.04 3.55 10.18
CA ILE A 40 -8.20 2.59 9.07
C ILE A 40 -8.18 1.16 9.60
N LYS A 41 -7.25 0.84 10.50
CA LYS A 41 -7.17 -0.51 11.07
C LYS A 41 -8.44 -0.91 11.79
N SER A 42 -9.05 -0.02 12.59
CA SER A 42 -10.32 -0.35 13.27
C SER A 42 -11.43 -0.59 12.25
N LYS A 43 -11.54 0.27 11.23
CA LYS A 43 -12.56 0.11 10.19
C LYS A 43 -12.40 -1.16 9.36
N LEU A 44 -11.18 -1.57 9.02
CA LEU A 44 -10.96 -2.81 8.27
C LEU A 44 -11.20 -4.10 9.10
N ILE A 45 -11.29 -4.01 10.44
CA ILE A 45 -11.58 -5.16 11.31
C ILE A 45 -13.09 -5.28 11.57
N ASP A 46 -13.77 -4.16 11.74
CA ASP A 46 -15.19 -4.12 12.15
C ASP A 46 -16.15 -4.38 10.99
N GLU A 47 -15.65 -4.39 9.75
CA GLU A 47 -16.45 -4.32 8.54
C GLU A 47 -16.07 -5.43 7.57
N ASP A 48 -17.06 -5.96 6.87
CA ASP A 48 -16.83 -6.90 5.77
C ASP A 48 -16.39 -6.12 4.52
N PHE A 49 -15.18 -6.40 4.06
CA PHE A 49 -14.54 -5.78 2.89
C PHE A 49 -14.01 -6.86 1.97
N GLU A 50 -14.10 -6.60 0.68
CA GLU A 50 -13.52 -7.49 -0.33
C GLU A 50 -11.99 -7.55 -0.18
N VAL A 51 -11.39 -8.65 -0.63
CA VAL A 51 -9.95 -8.90 -0.46
C VAL A 51 -9.09 -7.80 -1.09
N GLU A 52 -9.54 -7.25 -2.22
CA GLU A 52 -8.96 -6.11 -2.93
C GLU A 52 -8.86 -4.86 -2.04
N GLU A 53 -9.94 -4.57 -1.31
CA GLU A 53 -10.08 -3.40 -0.45
C GLU A 53 -9.23 -3.54 0.81
N LEU A 54 -9.26 -4.72 1.43
CA LEU A 54 -8.38 -5.04 2.55
C LEU A 54 -6.89 -4.91 2.16
N ALA A 55 -6.52 -5.48 1.01
CA ALA A 55 -5.16 -5.41 0.48
C ALA A 55 -4.74 -3.97 0.19
N SER A 56 -5.59 -3.20 -0.51
CA SER A 56 -5.35 -1.77 -0.77
C SER A 56 -5.24 -0.97 0.53
N GLY A 57 -6.06 -1.28 1.55
CA GLY A 57 -6.03 -0.66 2.87
C GLY A 57 -4.70 -0.89 3.60
N PHE A 58 -4.19 -2.13 3.62
CA PHE A 58 -2.88 -2.42 4.19
C PHE A 58 -1.74 -1.75 3.41
N ILE A 59 -1.81 -1.69 2.08
CA ILE A 59 -0.83 -0.94 1.27
C ILE A 59 -0.86 0.55 1.63
N PHE A 60 -2.04 1.13 1.82
CA PHE A 60 -2.22 2.52 2.23
C PHE A 60 -1.61 2.78 3.62
N ILE A 61 -1.83 1.89 4.59
CA ILE A 61 -1.17 1.94 5.90
C ILE A 61 0.36 1.88 5.75
N GLY A 62 0.88 1.03 4.87
CA GLY A 62 2.31 0.94 4.56
C GLY A 62 2.89 2.28 4.07
N TYR A 63 2.15 3.02 3.23
CA TYR A 63 2.56 4.36 2.82
C TYR A 63 2.57 5.36 3.97
N LEU A 64 1.57 5.33 4.86
CA LEU A 64 1.54 6.22 6.03
C LEU A 64 2.75 6.00 6.95
N TYR A 65 3.12 4.74 7.21
CA TYR A 65 4.32 4.40 7.96
C TYR A 65 5.62 4.83 7.25
N GLN A 66 5.70 4.60 5.94
CA GLN A 66 6.84 5.02 5.12
C GLN A 66 7.07 6.53 5.21
N GLU A 67 6.00 7.33 5.22
CA GLU A 67 6.07 8.78 5.32
C GLU A 67 6.51 9.30 6.69
N ILE A 68 6.25 8.56 7.78
CA ILE A 68 6.79 8.86 9.12
C ILE A 68 8.16 8.21 9.36
N LYS A 69 8.76 7.64 8.31
CA LYS A 69 10.06 6.94 8.32
C LYS A 69 10.12 5.72 9.24
N ASP A 70 8.96 5.14 9.57
CA ASP A 70 8.86 3.87 10.28
C ASP A 70 8.92 2.74 9.23
N TYR A 71 10.14 2.42 8.81
CA TYR A 71 10.33 1.52 7.67
C TYR A 71 10.00 0.06 7.98
N GLU A 72 10.19 -0.38 9.23
CA GLU A 72 9.82 -1.74 9.66
C GLU A 72 8.30 -1.94 9.57
N SER A 73 7.51 -1.02 10.13
CA SER A 73 6.05 -1.08 10.01
C SER A 73 5.61 -0.96 8.56
N ALA A 74 6.23 -0.06 7.78
CA ALA A 74 5.93 0.08 6.37
C ALA A 74 6.17 -1.22 5.59
N ALA A 75 7.33 -1.86 5.77
CA ALA A 75 7.67 -3.13 5.15
C ALA A 75 6.66 -4.23 5.53
N PHE A 76 6.31 -4.33 6.81
CA PHE A 76 5.31 -5.27 7.29
C PHE A 76 3.96 -5.10 6.56
N TYR A 77 3.43 -3.87 6.52
CA TYR A 77 2.11 -3.61 5.92
C TYR A 77 2.12 -3.68 4.39
N PHE A 78 3.21 -3.31 3.73
CA PHE A 78 3.36 -3.56 2.29
C PHE A 78 3.34 -5.07 2.00
N ASN A 79 4.14 -5.86 2.71
CA ASN A 79 4.15 -7.30 2.53
C ASN A 79 2.77 -7.91 2.78
N LYS A 80 2.10 -7.49 3.86
CA LYS A 80 0.74 -7.95 4.20
C LYS A 80 -0.26 -7.63 3.09
N GLY A 81 -0.31 -6.37 2.64
CA GLY A 81 -1.26 -5.93 1.63
C GLY A 81 -1.04 -6.58 0.28
N TYR A 82 0.21 -6.63 -0.21
CA TYR A 82 0.50 -7.28 -1.49
C TYR A 82 0.35 -8.81 -1.43
N SER A 83 0.64 -9.46 -0.30
CA SER A 83 0.40 -10.91 -0.14
C SER A 83 -1.09 -11.23 -0.15
N LEU A 84 -1.91 -10.42 0.54
CA LEU A 84 -3.35 -10.59 0.59
C LEU A 84 -3.97 -10.41 -0.80
N GLY A 85 -3.57 -9.36 -1.52
CA GLY A 85 -4.02 -9.08 -2.88
C GLY A 85 -3.10 -9.66 -3.96
N LYS A 86 -2.49 -10.83 -3.74
CA LYS A 86 -1.52 -11.40 -4.71
C LYS A 86 -2.15 -11.64 -6.08
N ASP A 87 -3.40 -12.09 -6.10
CA ASP A 87 -4.17 -12.40 -7.31
C ASP A 87 -4.94 -11.18 -7.85
N VAL A 88 -4.88 -10.06 -7.14
CA VAL A 88 -5.50 -8.79 -7.54
C VAL A 88 -4.61 -8.10 -8.57
N GLN A 89 -5.21 -7.71 -9.69
CA GLN A 89 -4.54 -6.95 -10.75
C GLN A 89 -4.40 -5.46 -10.40
N PHE A 90 -3.65 -5.14 -9.34
CA PHE A 90 -3.33 -3.76 -9.01
C PHE A 90 -2.59 -3.08 -10.17
N PRO A 91 -3.02 -1.89 -10.63
CA PRO A 91 -2.36 -1.17 -11.70
C PRO A 91 -0.98 -0.67 -11.23
N TYR A 92 -0.09 -0.42 -12.18
CA TYR A 92 1.24 0.10 -11.85
C TYR A 92 1.15 1.46 -11.14
N ASN A 93 1.86 1.57 -10.02
CA ASN A 93 2.06 2.82 -9.31
C ASN A 93 3.55 3.17 -9.25
N SER A 94 3.92 4.39 -9.62
CA SER A 94 5.32 4.87 -9.51
C SER A 94 5.90 4.78 -8.09
N ARG A 95 5.04 4.77 -7.06
CA ARG A 95 5.42 4.56 -5.66
C ARG A 95 5.96 3.16 -5.35
N LEU A 96 5.77 2.17 -6.23
CA LEU A 96 6.34 0.81 -6.08
C LEU A 96 7.86 0.83 -5.94
N LYS A 97 8.56 1.75 -6.60
CA LYS A 97 10.02 1.93 -6.40
C LYS A 97 10.35 2.29 -4.94
N LYS A 98 9.49 3.06 -4.27
CA LYS A 98 9.65 3.40 -2.85
C LYS A 98 9.34 2.20 -1.96
N VAL A 99 8.33 1.40 -2.30
CA VAL A 99 8.02 0.13 -1.60
C VAL A 99 9.24 -0.79 -1.62
N LEU A 100 9.81 -1.05 -2.79
CA LEU A 100 11.02 -1.88 -2.92
C LEU A 100 12.19 -1.33 -2.09
N LYS A 101 12.44 -0.02 -2.16
CA LYS A 101 13.46 0.63 -1.32
C LYS A 101 13.19 0.52 0.18
N THR A 102 11.92 0.46 0.61
CA THR A 102 11.57 0.23 2.02
C THR A 102 12.03 -1.14 2.48
N PHE A 103 11.88 -2.20 1.68
CA PHE A 103 12.39 -3.53 2.04
C PHE A 103 13.92 -3.55 2.18
N LEU A 104 14.64 -2.85 1.30
CA LEU A 104 16.10 -2.74 1.42
C LEU A 104 16.53 -1.97 2.68
N LYS A 105 15.77 -0.94 3.09
CA LYS A 105 16.06 -0.15 4.30
C LYS A 105 15.88 -0.95 5.60
N THR A 106 15.09 -2.00 5.59
CA THR A 106 14.86 -2.88 6.75
C THR A 106 15.70 -4.15 6.70
N SER A 107 16.75 -4.18 5.86
CA SER A 107 17.58 -5.37 5.61
C SER A 107 16.78 -6.60 5.14
N ARG A 108 15.55 -6.41 4.65
CA ARG A 108 14.67 -7.46 4.12
C ARG A 108 14.90 -7.66 2.63
N LYS A 109 16.13 -8.05 2.27
CA LYS A 109 16.50 -8.34 0.87
C LYS A 109 15.64 -9.45 0.27
N ASP A 110 15.25 -10.42 1.10
CA ASP A 110 14.30 -11.50 0.76
C ASP A 110 12.98 -10.94 0.19
N LEU A 111 12.37 -9.97 0.89
CA LEU A 111 11.14 -9.33 0.45
C LEU A 111 11.36 -8.45 -0.78
N TYR A 112 12.49 -7.76 -0.89
CA TYR A 112 12.82 -6.99 -2.08
C TYR A 112 12.90 -7.90 -3.31
N ASP A 113 13.66 -8.99 -3.25
CA ASP A 113 13.86 -9.90 -4.38
C ASP A 113 12.52 -10.53 -4.80
N TYR A 114 11.75 -11.02 -3.82
CA TYR A 114 10.42 -11.59 -4.05
C TYR A 114 9.48 -10.58 -4.72
N TRP A 115 9.24 -9.43 -4.09
CA TRP A 115 8.26 -8.47 -4.58
C TRP A 115 8.70 -7.80 -5.88
N ARG A 116 9.99 -7.57 -6.10
CA ARG A 116 10.48 -7.08 -7.39
C ARG A 116 10.18 -8.08 -8.50
N SER A 117 10.44 -9.36 -8.27
CA SER A 117 10.11 -10.41 -9.24
C SER A 117 8.60 -10.52 -9.49
N ASP A 118 7.78 -10.49 -8.43
CA ASP A 118 6.32 -10.53 -8.55
C ASP A 118 5.80 -9.34 -9.35
N PHE A 119 6.23 -8.12 -8.99
CA PHE A 119 5.82 -6.91 -9.69
C PHE A 119 6.25 -6.91 -11.15
N LEU A 120 7.43 -7.41 -11.50
CA LEU A 120 7.84 -7.53 -12.90
C LEU A 120 6.96 -8.51 -13.68
N LYS A 121 6.52 -9.62 -13.07
CA LYS A 121 5.58 -10.56 -13.71
C LYS A 121 4.23 -9.90 -14.05
N ARG A 122 3.80 -8.90 -13.29
CA ARG A 122 2.58 -8.11 -13.54
C ARG A 122 2.63 -7.29 -14.84
N SER A 123 3.79 -7.24 -15.52
CA SER A 123 3.90 -6.64 -16.85
C SER A 123 3.04 -7.33 -17.92
N HIS A 124 2.58 -8.56 -17.68
CA HIS A 124 1.64 -9.26 -18.55
C HIS A 124 0.28 -8.55 -18.66
N TYR A 125 -0.18 -7.85 -17.61
CA TYR A 125 -1.43 -7.07 -17.63
C TYR A 125 -1.20 -5.55 -17.65
N ASP A 126 -0.07 -5.05 -17.13
CA ASP A 126 0.29 -3.63 -17.21
C ASP A 126 1.78 -3.45 -17.53
N LYS A 127 2.08 -3.15 -18.80
CA LYS A 127 3.45 -2.98 -19.30
C LYS A 127 4.30 -1.96 -18.53
N LYS A 128 3.69 -1.03 -17.75
CA LYS A 128 4.43 -0.05 -16.95
C LYS A 128 5.23 -0.69 -15.82
N PHE A 129 4.90 -1.92 -15.39
CA PHE A 129 5.69 -2.66 -14.41
C PHE A 129 7.14 -2.91 -14.86
N ASN A 130 7.42 -2.96 -16.17
CA ASN A 130 8.79 -3.05 -16.70
C ASN A 130 9.71 -1.89 -16.24
N LYS A 131 9.14 -0.76 -15.76
CA LYS A 131 9.91 0.33 -15.15
C LYS A 131 10.63 -0.07 -13.85
N LEU A 132 10.41 -1.28 -13.34
CA LEU A 132 11.07 -1.85 -12.16
C LEU A 132 12.30 -2.71 -12.51
N MET A 133 12.63 -2.88 -13.79
CA MET A 133 13.83 -3.64 -14.20
C MET A 133 15.12 -3.01 -13.66
N ASP A 134 15.14 -1.69 -13.45
CA ASP A 134 16.30 -0.97 -12.92
C ASP A 134 16.06 -0.40 -11.51
N ALA A 135 15.05 -0.90 -10.78
CA ALA A 135 14.59 -0.35 -9.50
C ALA A 135 15.40 -0.81 -8.28
#